data_AF-A0A3D3FD28-F1
#
_entry.id   AF-A0A3D3FD28-F1
#
_cell.length_a   1.000
_cell.length_b   1.000
_cell.length_c   1.000
_cell.angle_alpha   90.00
_cell.angle_beta   90.00
_cell.angle_gamma   90.00
#
_symmetry.space_group_name_H-M   'P 1'
#
loop_
_entity.id
_entity.type
_entity.pdbx_description
1 polymer ?
#
loop_
_entity_poly.entity_id
_entity_poly.type
_entity_poly.pdbx_seq_one_letter_code
_entity_poly.pdbx_strand_id
1 'polypeptide(L)' 'EKIVGVTPAMPTGCSMSFMMNRFPERSFDVGIAEAHAVTFSAGMAKEGLIPFCNIYSSFMQRAYDQIIHDVALQKL' A
#
# COMPACT_ATOMS: atom_id res chain seq x y z
N GLU A 1 -9.10 10.49 10.75
CA GLU A 1 -8.64 10.54 9.34
C GLU A 1 -7.27 9.87 9.14
N LYS A 2 -7.03 8.68 9.71
CA LYS A 2 -5.72 8.01 9.63
C LYS A 2 -5.62 6.98 8.50
N ILE A 3 -6.76 6.55 7.95
CA ILE A 3 -6.82 5.53 6.91
C ILE A 3 -6.37 6.11 5.58
N VAL A 4 -5.39 5.45 4.97
CA VAL A 4 -4.87 5.72 3.62
C VAL A 4 -4.86 4.44 2.81
N GLY A 5 -5.00 4.54 1.49
CA GLY A 5 -4.99 3.39 0.59
C GLY A 5 -3.85 3.47 -0.42
N VAL A 6 -3.22 2.34 -0.70
CA VAL A 6 -2.08 2.24 -1.64
C VAL A 6 -2.35 1.12 -2.62
N THR A 7 -2.07 1.35 -3.90
CA THR A 7 -2.13 0.31 -4.93
C THR A 7 -0.97 0.46 -5.93
N PRO A 8 -0.41 -0.63 -6.43
CA PRO A 8 0.61 -0.60 -7.48
C PRO A 8 -0.04 -0.74 -8.87
N ALA A 9 -0.56 0.35 -9.44
CA ALA A 9 -1.21 0.40 -10.75
C ALA A 9 -2.43 -0.54 -10.93
N MET A 10 -3.11 -0.93 -9.84
CA MET A 10 -4.30 -1.80 -9.89
C MET A 10 -5.55 -1.16 -9.27
N PRO A 11 -5.88 0.11 -9.62
CA PRO A 11 -6.95 0.83 -8.94
C PRO A 11 -8.32 0.19 -9.14
N THR A 12 -8.62 -0.33 -10.33
CA THR A 12 -9.90 -0.98 -10.62
C THR A 12 -9.98 -2.38 -10.05
N GLY A 13 -8.91 -3.16 -10.20
CA GLY A 13 -8.84 -4.56 -9.76
C GLY A 13 -8.96 -4.74 -8.25
N CYS A 14 -8.37 -3.82 -7.48
CA CYS A 14 -8.43 -3.82 -6.03
C CYS A 14 -9.56 -2.95 -5.45
N SER A 15 -10.51 -2.50 -6.27
CA SER A 15 -11.60 -1.58 -5.86
C SER A 15 -11.10 -0.24 -5.26
N MET A 16 -9.84 0.11 -5.51
CA MET A 16 -9.21 1.35 -5.05
C MET A 16 -9.73 2.59 -5.79
N SER A 17 -10.31 2.43 -7.00
CA SER A 17 -10.97 3.51 -7.73
C SER A 17 -12.03 4.24 -6.91
N PHE A 18 -12.79 3.53 -6.06
CA PHE A 18 -13.80 4.16 -5.21
C PHE A 18 -13.17 5.06 -4.14
N MET A 19 -12.09 4.59 -3.52
CA MET A 19 -11.37 5.33 -2.49
C MET A 19 -10.65 6.54 -3.10
N MET A 20 -10.03 6.37 -4.28
CA MET A 20 -9.40 7.47 -5.02
C MET A 20 -10.40 8.57 -5.40
N ASN A 21 -11.60 8.19 -5.85
CA ASN A 21 -12.64 9.17 -6.19
C ASN A 21 -13.20 9.89 -4.96
N ARG A 22 -13.38 9.18 -3.84
CA ARG A 22 -14.00 9.74 -2.63
C ARG A 22 -12.99 10.48 -1.73
N PHE A 23 -11.74 10.02 -1.70
CA PHE A 23 -10.67 10.46 -0.82
C PHE A 23 -9.33 10.53 -1.60
N PRO A 24 -9.21 11.44 -2.59
CA PRO A 24 -8.02 11.51 -3.44
C PRO A 24 -6.74 11.79 -2.66
N GLU A 25 -6.80 12.70 -1.67
CA GLU A 25 -5.67 13.06 -0.81
C GLU A 25 -5.17 11.92 0.11
N ARG A 26 -5.89 10.80 0.16
CA ARG A 26 -5.58 9.65 1.02
C ARG A 26 -5.44 8.35 0.23
N SER A 27 -5.31 8.44 -1.09
CA SER A 27 -5.22 7.29 -1.99
C SER A 27 -4.04 7.46 -2.93
N PHE A 28 -3.13 6.50 -2.92
CA PHE A 28 -1.87 6.58 -3.65
C PHE A 28 -1.75 5.44 -4.65
N ASP A 29 -1.45 5.78 -5.91
CA ASP A 29 -1.01 4.83 -6.92
C ASP A 29 0.51 4.97 -7.08
N VAL A 30 1.25 3.90 -6.81
CA VAL A 30 2.71 3.91 -6.90
C VAL A 30 3.24 3.38 -8.25
N GLY A 31 2.36 3.12 -9.21
CA GLY A 31 2.73 2.46 -10.46
C GLY A 31 3.01 0.97 -10.26
N ILE A 32 3.61 0.30 -11.26
CA ILE A 32 3.95 -1.13 -11.17
C ILE A 32 5.21 -1.31 -10.30
N ALA A 33 5.06 -1.09 -9.00
CA ALA A 33 6.14 -1.08 -8.03
C ALA A 33 5.68 -1.64 -6.67
N GLU A 34 5.39 -2.94 -6.59
CA GLU A 34 4.87 -3.60 -5.39
C GLU A 34 5.81 -3.49 -4.19
N ALA A 35 7.12 -3.64 -4.40
CA ALA A 35 8.11 -3.47 -3.34
C ALA A 35 8.01 -2.05 -2.73
N HIS A 36 7.97 -1.02 -3.59
CA HIS A 36 7.78 0.35 -3.15
C HIS A 36 6.43 0.55 -2.47
N ALA A 37 5.34 -0.05 -2.95
CA ALA A 37 4.01 0.04 -2.32
C ALA A 37 4.04 -0.42 -0.86
N VAL A 38 4.73 -1.52 -0.57
CA VAL A 38 4.85 -2.07 0.79
C VAL A 38 5.74 -1.19 1.66
N THR A 39 6.95 -0.83 1.23
CA THR A 39 7.85 0.02 2.03
C THR A 39 7.27 1.43 2.24
N PHE A 40 6.59 1.98 1.24
CA PHE A 40 5.87 3.25 1.35
C PHE A 40 4.76 3.17 2.40
N SER A 41 3.99 2.07 2.41
CA SER A 41 3.00 1.79 3.44
C SER A 41 3.65 1.67 4.82
N ALA A 42 4.78 0.98 4.95
CA ALA A 42 5.53 0.87 6.20
C ALA A 42 5.91 2.26 6.76
N GLY A 43 6.41 3.16 5.90
CA GLY A 43 6.71 4.54 6.28
C GLY A 43 5.49 5.29 6.81
N MET A 44 4.33 5.13 6.15
CA MET A 44 3.09 5.73 6.62
C MET A 44 2.61 5.15 7.97
N ALA A 45 2.72 3.83 8.16
CA ALA A 45 2.39 3.18 9.42
C ALA A 45 3.27 3.71 10.57
N LYS A 46 4.57 3.87 10.32
CA LYS A 46 5.53 4.45 11.27
C LYS A 46 5.15 5.87 11.71
N GLU A 47 4.64 6.70 10.81
CA GLU A 47 4.17 8.06 11.11
C GLU A 47 2.74 8.09 11.71
N GLY A 48 2.16 6.94 12.05
CA GLY A 48 0.89 6.83 12.76
C GLY A 48 -0.36 6.87 11.86
N LEU A 49 -0.18 6.71 10.55
CA LEU A 49 -1.27 6.45 9.61
C LEU A 49 -1.63 4.96 9.62
N ILE A 50 -2.77 4.62 9.02
CA ILE A 50 -3.28 3.25 8.90
C ILE A 50 -3.36 2.92 7.40
N PRO A 51 -2.27 2.41 6.80
CA PRO A 51 -2.23 2.11 5.38
C PRO A 51 -2.90 0.77 5.06
N PHE A 52 -3.76 0.78 4.05
CA PHE A 52 -4.25 -0.41 3.38
C PHE A 52 -3.52 -0.57 2.04
N CYS A 53 -2.51 -1.44 2.03
CA CYS A 53 -1.74 -1.76 0.83
C CYS A 53 -2.42 -2.87 0.03
N ASN A 54 -3.15 -2.49 -1.01
CA ASN A 54 -3.98 -3.40 -1.79
C ASN A 54 -3.23 -3.93 -3.01
N ILE A 55 -2.83 -5.20 -2.94
CA ILE A 55 -2.04 -5.91 -3.96
C ILE A 55 -2.61 -7.32 -4.14
N TYR A 56 -2.69 -7.82 -5.38
CA TYR A 56 -3.03 -9.21 -5.62
C TYR A 56 -1.94 -10.16 -5.10
N SER A 57 -2.35 -11.36 -4.68
CA SER A 57 -1.46 -12.38 -4.12
C SER A 57 -0.25 -12.70 -5.02
N SER A 58 -0.47 -12.88 -6.33
CA SER A 58 0.62 -13.19 -7.27
C SER A 58 1.64 -12.06 -7.40
N PHE A 59 1.22 -10.81 -7.27
CA PHE A 59 2.11 -9.65 -7.38
C PHE A 59 2.79 -9.32 -6.06
N MET A 60 2.17 -9.66 -4.93
CA MET A 60 2.76 -9.52 -3.61
C MET A 60 4.10 -10.28 -3.47
N GLN A 61 4.31 -11.32 -4.28
CA GLN A 61 5.58 -12.04 -4.38
C GLN A 61 6.77 -11.10 -4.71
N ARG A 62 6.55 -10.01 -5.45
CA ARG A 62 7.59 -9.00 -5.75
C ARG A 62 7.98 -8.12 -4.56
N ALA A 63 7.17 -8.12 -3.50
CA ALA A 63 7.39 -7.34 -2.28
C ALA A 63 7.71 -8.24 -1.06
N TYR A 64 8.06 -9.51 -1.29
CA TYR A 64 8.25 -10.49 -0.23
C TYR A 64 9.25 -10.02 0.83
N ASP A 65 10.39 -9.48 0.40
CA ASP A 65 11.41 -8.95 1.28
C ASP A 65 10.90 -7.73 2.08
N GLN A 66 10.23 -6.79 1.43
CA GLN A 66 9.72 -5.57 2.07
C GLN A 66 8.66 -5.88 3.14
N ILE A 67 7.83 -6.91 2.93
CA ILE A 67 6.86 -7.36 3.94
C ILE A 67 7.59 -7.84 5.20
N ILE A 68 8.67 -8.61 5.04
CA ILE A 68 9.39 -9.17 6.19
C ILE A 68 10.26 -8.09 6.82
N HIS A 69 11.17 -7.52 6.02
CA HIS A 69 12.22 -6.63 6.47
C HIS A 69 11.68 -5.26 6.90
N ASP A 70 10.84 -4.64 6.07
CA ASP A 70 10.42 -3.27 6.31
C ASP A 70 9.15 -3.19 7.17
N VAL A 71 8.29 -4.21 7.16
CA VAL A 71 7.02 -4.22 7.93
C VAL A 71 7.09 -5.11 9.16
N ALA A 72 7.22 -6.43 8.97
CA ALA A 72 7.02 -7.41 10.05
C ALA A 72 8.07 -7.30 11.16
N LEU A 73 9.36 -7.14 10.82
CA LEU A 73 10.43 -6.96 11.81
C LEU A 73 10.25 -5.69 12.65
N GLN A 74 9.70 -4.63 12.06
CA GLN A 74 9.43 -3.36 12.73
C GLN A 74 8.09 -3.36 13.51
N LYS A 75 7.27 -4.41 13.39
CA LYS A 75 5.94 -4.55 13.99
C LYS A 75 4.99 -3.40 13.61
N LEU A 76 5.02 -3.03 12.33
CA LEU A 76 4.20 -1.98 11.74
C LEU A 76 2.86 -2.49 11.19
#